data_AF-A0A1B6DZ12-F1
#
_entry.id   AF-A0A1B6DZ12-F1
#
_cell.length_a   1.000
_cell.length_b   1.000
_cell.length_c   1.000
_cell.angle_alpha   90.00
_cell.angle_beta   90.00
_cell.angle_gamma   90.00
#
_symmetry.space_group_name_H-M   'P 1'
#
loop_
_entity.id
_entity.type
_entity.pdbx_description
1 polymer ?
#
loop_
_entity_poly.entity_id
_entity_poly.type
_entity_poly.pdbx_seq_one_letter_code
_entity_poly.pdbx_strand_id
1 'polypeptide(L)'
;MGLRGYGMNKRGGISRERHLAVRRKHRSLAGPEVEEIPLVPLDVFHEYHKKTCNSCKCARECHEVYHEEWVNVRDRLGFKPPVDPDKRISRDRSNSEGYSWVPPGLSSIQIEQFFRNLPPDQVPWLGSQGEKYRDKQLMTQLPKQDLALAYCKHVEPTHHSSYEDFINARNEIALDIAYAKQVSVPVICLKCGDSISVNEVAILAPKFGERVLWHPACFVCTSCSNLLVDLTYCVHDDMLYCERHYAEQLKPRCAACDELIFSGEYTKAM
;
A
#
# COMPACT_ATOMS: atom_id res chain seq x y z
N MET A 1 36.90 -55.78 15.27
CA MET A 1 37.45 -55.50 13.91
C MET A 1 36.52 -54.49 13.27
N GLY A 2 36.78 -53.18 13.33
CA GLY A 2 37.73 -52.42 12.51
C GLY A 2 36.90 -51.51 11.58
N LEU A 3 36.60 -50.27 11.96
CA LEU A 3 37.31 -49.00 11.68
C LEU A 3 37.26 -48.49 10.23
N ARG A 4 37.04 -47.15 10.13
CA ARG A 4 37.19 -46.17 9.03
C ARG A 4 35.89 -45.87 8.25
N GLY A 5 35.54 -44.61 7.97
CA GLY A 5 36.24 -43.35 8.19
C GLY A 5 35.44 -42.13 7.69
N TYR A 6 35.80 -40.99 8.25
CA TYR A 6 35.27 -39.64 8.07
C TYR A 6 35.29 -39.12 6.62
N GLY A 7 34.28 -38.28 6.31
CA GLY A 7 34.33 -37.28 5.24
C GLY A 7 33.79 -35.94 5.74
N MET A 8 34.70 -35.06 6.19
CA MET A 8 34.46 -33.64 6.41
C MET A 8 34.54 -32.87 5.09
N ASN A 9 33.69 -31.84 4.93
CA ASN A 9 33.83 -30.59 4.14
C ASN A 9 32.50 -30.27 3.42
N LYS A 10 32.02 -29.03 3.30
CA LYS A 10 32.55 -27.69 3.65
C LYS A 10 31.37 -26.73 3.80
N ARG A 11 31.51 -25.80 4.73
CA ARG A 11 30.71 -24.58 4.89
C ARG A 11 30.99 -23.61 3.74
N GLY A 12 30.02 -22.72 3.47
CA GLY A 12 30.16 -21.50 2.66
C GLY A 12 28.88 -21.29 1.86
N GLY A 13 27.95 -20.39 2.20
CA GLY A 13 28.17 -19.01 2.62
C GLY A 13 27.80 -18.11 1.43
N ILE A 14 26.50 -17.97 1.12
CA ILE A 14 26.01 -17.09 0.03
C ILE A 14 24.79 -16.30 0.54
N SER A 15 24.95 -15.56 1.63
CA SER A 15 23.87 -14.73 2.20
C SER A 15 24.35 -13.36 2.71
N ARG A 16 25.64 -13.00 2.50
CA ARG A 16 26.21 -11.79 3.13
C ARG A 16 26.95 -10.82 2.21
N GLU A 17 27.05 -11.07 0.90
CA GLU A 17 27.86 -10.23 0.00
C GLU A 17 27.08 -9.30 -0.93
N ARG A 18 25.73 -9.32 -0.92
CA ARG A 18 24.92 -8.31 -1.65
C ARG A 18 24.57 -7.07 -0.84
N HIS A 19 24.74 -7.08 0.48
CA HIS A 19 24.30 -6.00 1.37
C HIS A 19 25.39 -5.02 1.84
N LEU A 20 26.63 -5.09 1.30
CA LEU A 20 27.72 -4.18 1.69
C LEU A 20 28.50 -3.55 0.53
N ALA A 21 28.07 -3.72 -0.73
CA ALA A 21 28.82 -3.26 -1.91
C ALA A 21 28.25 -1.99 -2.59
N VAL A 22 27.55 -1.11 -1.87
CA VAL A 22 27.12 0.22 -2.39
C VAL A 22 27.72 1.38 -1.57
N ARG A 23 28.56 1.09 -0.56
CA ARG A 23 29.34 2.09 0.18
C ARG A 23 30.83 1.97 -0.13
N ARG A 24 31.26 2.39 -1.34
CA ARG A 24 32.62 2.87 -1.70
C ARG A 24 32.81 2.89 -3.21
N LYS A 25 32.47 4.03 -3.82
CA LYS A 25 32.89 4.59 -5.13
C LYS A 25 31.77 5.60 -5.45
N HIS A 26 31.88 6.87 -5.11
CA HIS A 26 32.74 7.84 -5.77
C HIS A 26 33.25 8.90 -4.77
N ARG A 27 34.57 8.97 -4.62
CA ARG A 27 35.30 10.16 -4.17
C ARG A 27 36.18 10.58 -5.36
N SER A 28 36.36 11.90 -5.49
CA SER A 28 37.13 12.65 -6.50
C SER A 28 36.53 12.75 -7.90
N LEU A 29 35.99 13.93 -8.24
CA LEU A 29 36.57 14.87 -9.22
C LEU A 29 35.92 16.25 -8.99
N ALA A 30 36.75 17.29 -9.00
CA ALA A 30 36.38 18.69 -8.82
C ALA A 30 35.55 19.19 -10.01
N GLY A 31 34.54 20.02 -9.75
CA GLY A 31 33.59 20.52 -10.76
C GLY A 31 33.98 21.83 -11.42
N PRO A 32 33.12 22.36 -12.31
CA PRO A 32 32.98 23.78 -12.53
C PRO A 32 31.78 24.35 -11.74
N GLU A 33 31.89 25.63 -11.40
CA GLU A 33 30.90 26.43 -10.65
C GLU A 33 29.52 26.40 -11.32
N VAL A 34 28.48 26.12 -10.53
CA VAL A 34 27.07 26.24 -10.93
C VAL A 34 26.45 27.36 -10.11
N GLU A 35 25.87 28.33 -10.83
CA GLU A 35 25.18 29.49 -10.31
C GLU A 35 24.08 29.10 -9.30
N GLU A 36 23.99 29.88 -8.23
CA GLU A 36 23.03 29.69 -7.14
C GLU A 36 21.58 29.84 -7.63
N ILE A 37 20.81 28.74 -7.56
CA ILE A 37 19.36 28.77 -7.73
C ILE A 37 18.74 29.18 -6.38
N PRO A 38 17.86 30.19 -6.31
CA PRO A 38 17.31 30.66 -5.04
C PRO A 38 16.46 29.58 -4.35
N LEU A 39 16.71 29.37 -3.06
CA LEU A 39 15.91 28.53 -2.18
C LEU A 39 14.48 29.08 -2.08
N VAL A 40 13.49 28.32 -2.57
CA VAL A 40 12.06 28.62 -2.39
C VAL A 40 11.58 27.94 -1.10
N PRO A 41 10.84 28.62 -0.20
CA PRO A 41 10.42 28.07 1.09
C PRO A 41 9.52 26.83 1.00
N LEU A 42 9.64 25.97 2.01
CA LEU A 42 9.09 24.61 2.13
C LEU A 42 7.57 24.51 2.43
N ASP A 43 6.76 25.48 1.97
CA ASP A 43 5.33 25.57 2.33
C ASP A 43 4.35 25.68 1.14
N VAL A 44 4.71 25.16 -0.05
CA VAL A 44 3.79 25.16 -1.21
C VAL A 44 3.89 23.88 -2.03
N PHE A 45 3.39 22.76 -1.50
CA PHE A 45 3.11 21.54 -2.28
C PHE A 45 1.87 20.83 -1.75
N HIS A 46 0.69 21.47 -1.86
CA HIS A 46 -0.57 20.73 -1.76
C HIS A 46 -1.80 21.46 -2.32
N GLU A 47 -1.70 22.17 -3.43
CA GLU A 47 -2.90 22.71 -4.07
C GLU A 47 -2.56 23.05 -5.51
N TYR A 48 -2.95 22.26 -6.50
CA TYR A 48 -3.30 22.79 -7.82
C TYR A 48 -4.11 21.74 -8.61
N HIS A 49 -5.36 22.14 -8.90
CA HIS A 49 -6.36 21.50 -9.76
C HIS A 49 -7.02 20.17 -9.33
N LYS A 50 -7.71 20.17 -8.19
CA LYS A 50 -8.90 19.31 -8.03
C LYS A 50 -10.10 20.04 -8.64
N LYS A 51 -10.76 19.47 -9.65
CA LYS A 51 -12.04 20.02 -10.14
C LYS A 51 -12.99 20.16 -8.94
N THR A 52 -13.31 21.40 -8.59
CA THR A 52 -14.24 21.73 -7.50
C THR A 52 -15.66 21.49 -7.99
N CYS A 53 -16.52 20.86 -7.18
CA CYS A 53 -17.93 20.74 -7.53
C CYS A 53 -18.54 22.13 -7.74
N ASN A 54 -19.29 22.29 -8.83
CA ASN A 54 -19.82 23.60 -9.23
C ASN A 54 -20.77 24.22 -8.21
N SER A 55 -21.42 23.39 -7.37
CA SER A 55 -22.37 23.82 -6.34
C SER A 55 -21.73 24.12 -4.99
N CYS A 56 -20.91 23.22 -4.43
CA CYS A 56 -20.32 23.39 -3.09
C CYS A 56 -18.91 23.99 -3.09
N LYS A 57 -18.23 24.05 -4.25
CA LYS A 57 -16.79 24.33 -4.41
C LYS A 57 -15.83 23.39 -3.67
N CYS A 58 -16.35 22.36 -3.02
CA CYS A 58 -15.59 21.30 -2.38
C CYS A 58 -14.90 20.40 -3.41
N ALA A 59 -13.81 19.75 -3.00
CA ALA A 59 -13.05 18.83 -3.83
C ALA A 59 -13.95 17.67 -4.31
N ARG A 60 -13.64 17.09 -5.48
CA ARG A 60 -14.38 15.94 -6.04
C ARG A 60 -14.59 14.80 -5.03
N GLU A 61 -13.59 14.54 -4.21
CA GLU A 61 -13.62 13.55 -3.11
C GLU A 61 -14.71 13.78 -2.06
N CYS A 62 -15.31 14.98 -1.99
CA CYS A 62 -16.42 15.27 -1.09
C CYS A 62 -17.79 14.82 -1.64
N HIS A 63 -17.87 14.41 -2.91
CA HIS A 63 -19.11 14.02 -3.59
C HIS A 63 -19.11 12.60 -4.14
N GLU A 64 -17.98 11.89 -4.10
CA GLU A 64 -17.98 10.49 -4.50
C GLU A 64 -18.74 9.68 -3.43
N VAL A 65 -19.90 9.17 -3.84
CA VAL A 65 -20.87 8.48 -2.98
C VAL A 65 -20.19 7.32 -2.24
N TYR A 66 -20.15 7.45 -0.92
CA TYR A 66 -19.78 6.42 0.04
C TYR A 66 -20.69 5.21 -0.19
N HIS A 67 -20.10 4.08 -0.58
CA HIS A 67 -20.88 2.87 -0.74
C HIS A 67 -20.71 2.05 0.55
N GLU A 68 -21.69 2.14 1.43
CA GLU A 68 -21.72 1.55 2.79
C GLU A 68 -21.56 0.02 2.83
N GLU A 69 -21.62 -0.66 1.68
CA GLU A 69 -21.60 -2.12 1.61
C GLU A 69 -20.19 -2.76 1.60
N TRP A 70 -19.10 -1.98 1.46
CA TRP A 70 -17.75 -2.53 1.25
C TRP A 70 -16.90 -2.49 2.53
N VAL A 71 -17.00 -3.53 3.34
CA VAL A 71 -16.27 -3.63 4.61
C VAL A 71 -14.82 -4.08 4.41
N ASN A 72 -14.54 -4.96 3.44
CA ASN A 72 -13.20 -5.50 3.21
C ASN A 72 -12.68 -5.17 1.80
N VAL A 73 -11.39 -4.85 1.69
CA VAL A 73 -10.71 -4.61 0.41
C VAL A 73 -10.87 -5.75 -0.60
N ARG A 74 -10.95 -7.00 -0.10
CA ARG A 74 -11.19 -8.20 -0.93
C ARG A 74 -12.47 -8.12 -1.74
N ASP A 75 -13.52 -7.52 -1.17
CA ASP A 75 -14.80 -7.35 -1.87
C ASP A 75 -14.65 -6.40 -3.05
N ARG A 76 -13.89 -5.31 -2.86
CA ARG A 76 -13.64 -4.29 -3.87
C ARG A 76 -12.79 -4.81 -5.04
N LEU A 77 -11.92 -5.78 -4.80
CA LEU A 77 -11.06 -6.41 -5.81
C LEU A 77 -11.75 -7.53 -6.60
N GLY A 78 -13.00 -7.87 -6.29
CA GLY A 78 -13.74 -8.90 -7.03
C GLY A 78 -13.29 -10.34 -6.77
N PHE A 79 -12.51 -10.60 -5.71
CA PHE A 79 -12.26 -11.95 -5.24
C PHE A 79 -13.56 -12.52 -4.65
N LYS A 80 -14.39 -13.18 -5.47
CA LYS A 80 -15.58 -13.92 -5.01
C LYS A 80 -15.21 -15.38 -4.80
N PRO A 81 -15.19 -15.92 -3.58
CA PRO A 81 -15.44 -17.34 -3.41
C PRO A 81 -16.89 -17.63 -3.86
N PRO A 82 -17.16 -18.83 -4.41
CA PRO A 82 -18.52 -19.23 -4.71
C PRO A 82 -19.27 -19.45 -3.38
N VAL A 83 -20.20 -18.54 -3.07
CA VAL A 83 -21.02 -18.51 -1.85
C VAL A 83 -20.20 -18.28 -0.58
N ASP A 84 -20.00 -17.01 -0.20
CA ASP A 84 -19.28 -16.68 1.02
C ASP A 84 -20.22 -16.22 2.17
N PRO A 85 -20.58 -17.11 3.11
CA PRO A 85 -21.27 -16.74 4.35
C PRO A 85 -20.44 -15.80 5.26
N ASP A 86 -19.13 -15.58 5.03
CA ASP A 86 -18.27 -14.75 5.88
C ASP A 86 -18.50 -13.24 5.76
N LYS A 87 -19.13 -12.72 4.70
CA LYS A 87 -19.29 -11.26 4.56
C LYS A 87 -20.11 -10.62 5.67
N ARG A 88 -21.24 -11.26 6.04
CA ARG A 88 -22.04 -10.82 7.19
C ARG A 88 -21.26 -10.99 8.49
N ILE A 89 -20.57 -12.11 8.64
CA ILE A 89 -19.78 -12.45 9.83
C ILE A 89 -18.64 -11.42 10.06
N SER A 90 -17.95 -10.99 9.02
CA SER A 90 -16.86 -9.99 9.12
C SER A 90 -17.38 -8.61 9.52
N ARG A 91 -18.53 -8.19 8.98
CA ARG A 91 -19.16 -6.91 9.34
C ARG A 91 -19.71 -6.95 10.76
N ASP A 92 -20.43 -8.01 11.12
CA ASP A 92 -21.01 -8.18 12.44
C ASP A 92 -19.91 -8.24 13.52
N ARG A 93 -18.79 -8.92 13.24
CA ARG A 93 -17.60 -8.92 14.09
C ARG A 93 -17.01 -7.52 14.26
N SER A 94 -16.77 -6.79 13.17
CA SER A 94 -16.20 -5.43 13.24
C SER A 94 -17.10 -4.51 14.09
N ASN A 95 -18.40 -4.57 13.84
CA ASN A 95 -19.38 -3.77 14.57
C ASN A 95 -19.45 -4.14 16.06
N SER A 96 -19.35 -5.43 16.40
CA SER A 96 -19.34 -5.89 17.80
C SER A 96 -18.10 -5.40 18.58
N GLU A 97 -16.99 -5.14 17.88
CA GLU A 97 -15.77 -4.56 18.45
C GLU A 97 -15.79 -3.02 18.44
N GLY A 98 -16.82 -2.40 17.84
CA GLY A 98 -16.99 -0.94 17.78
C GLY A 98 -16.29 -0.24 16.61
N TYR A 99 -15.78 -0.99 15.63
CA TYR A 99 -15.06 -0.45 14.48
C TYR A 99 -15.80 -0.74 13.17
N SER A 100 -15.63 0.12 12.17
CA SER A 100 -16.15 -0.15 10.81
C SER A 100 -15.33 -1.22 10.08
N TRP A 101 -14.14 -1.52 10.57
CA TRP A 101 -13.30 -2.64 10.14
C TRP A 101 -12.34 -3.07 11.25
N VAL A 102 -12.07 -4.37 11.36
CA VAL A 102 -11.00 -4.92 12.20
C VAL A 102 -10.16 -5.93 11.43
N PRO A 103 -8.86 -6.08 11.74
CA PRO A 103 -8.05 -7.13 11.13
C PRO A 103 -8.63 -8.54 11.38
N PRO A 104 -8.65 -9.42 10.37
CA PRO A 104 -9.12 -10.79 10.54
C PRO A 104 -8.21 -11.59 11.47
N GLY A 105 -8.80 -12.51 12.24
CA GLY A 105 -8.04 -13.49 13.05
C GLY A 105 -7.44 -12.98 14.37
N LEU A 106 -7.61 -11.70 14.72
CA LEU A 106 -7.16 -11.14 16.00
C LEU A 106 -8.21 -11.28 17.13
N SER A 107 -7.77 -11.45 18.37
CA SER A 107 -8.64 -11.31 19.56
C SER A 107 -8.95 -9.84 19.86
N SER A 108 -9.97 -9.54 20.66
CA SER A 108 -10.35 -8.16 21.02
C SER A 108 -9.18 -7.38 21.64
N ILE A 109 -8.35 -8.03 22.49
CA ILE A 109 -7.14 -7.43 23.06
C ILE A 109 -6.13 -7.09 21.97
N GLN A 110 -5.93 -7.98 21.00
CA GLN A 110 -5.01 -7.76 19.89
C GLN A 110 -5.53 -6.67 18.93
N ILE A 111 -6.85 -6.58 18.72
CA ILE A 111 -7.48 -5.51 17.95
C ILE A 111 -7.23 -4.15 18.61
N GLU A 112 -7.43 -4.06 19.92
CA GLU A 112 -7.17 -2.84 20.68
C GLU A 112 -5.68 -2.45 20.61
N GLN A 113 -4.78 -3.43 20.81
CA GLN A 113 -3.34 -3.22 20.65
C GLN A 113 -2.97 -2.72 19.26
N PHE A 114 -3.57 -3.30 18.21
CA PHE A 114 -3.36 -2.90 16.82
C PHE A 114 -3.72 -1.43 16.60
N PHE A 115 -4.92 -1.01 17.02
CA PHE A 115 -5.39 0.37 16.78
C PHE A 115 -4.70 1.41 17.67
N ARG A 116 -4.22 1.04 18.87
CA ARG A 116 -3.36 1.91 19.69
C ARG A 116 -2.04 2.28 19.00
N ASN A 117 -1.60 1.49 18.03
CA ASN A 117 -0.41 1.76 17.23
C ASN A 117 -0.68 2.65 16.01
N LEU A 118 -1.91 3.09 15.77
CA LEU A 118 -2.26 3.99 14.66
C LEU A 118 -2.52 5.42 15.17
N PRO A 119 -2.40 6.44 14.30
CA PRO A 119 -2.84 7.79 14.63
C PRO A 119 -4.34 7.80 15.05
N PRO A 120 -4.70 8.43 16.18
CA PRO A 120 -6.08 8.37 16.71
C PRO A 120 -7.16 8.83 15.73
N ASP A 121 -6.83 9.80 14.87
CA ASP A 121 -7.70 10.36 13.84
C ASP A 121 -7.90 9.42 12.62
N GLN A 122 -7.12 8.35 12.54
CA GLN A 122 -7.19 7.34 11.47
C GLN A 122 -7.79 6.01 11.95
N VAL A 123 -8.12 5.88 13.25
CA VAL A 123 -8.75 4.68 13.80
C VAL A 123 -10.23 4.63 13.39
N PRO A 124 -10.70 3.56 12.74
CA PRO A 124 -12.03 3.50 12.13
C PRO A 124 -13.14 3.15 13.14
N TRP A 125 -13.26 3.92 14.21
CA TRP A 125 -14.39 3.80 15.14
C TRP A 125 -15.71 4.10 14.41
N LEU A 126 -16.76 3.33 14.69
CA LEU A 126 -18.09 3.56 14.10
C LEU A 126 -18.57 5.01 14.35
N GLY A 127 -18.97 5.70 13.29
CA GLY A 127 -19.44 7.08 13.29
C GLY A 127 -18.34 8.15 13.43
N SER A 128 -17.07 7.76 13.50
CA SER A 128 -15.96 8.68 13.77
C SER A 128 -15.37 9.33 12.51
N GLN A 129 -14.47 10.31 12.73
CA GLN A 129 -13.68 10.88 11.64
C GLN A 129 -12.71 9.85 11.03
N GLY A 130 -12.23 8.88 11.81
CA GLY A 130 -11.34 7.84 11.31
C GLY A 130 -12.05 6.83 10.40
N GLU A 131 -13.35 6.57 10.62
CA GLU A 131 -14.16 5.80 9.66
C GLU A 131 -14.27 6.53 8.32
N LYS A 132 -14.57 7.83 8.33
CA LYS A 132 -14.60 8.64 7.10
C LYS A 132 -13.23 8.72 6.42
N TYR A 133 -12.15 8.80 7.22
CA TYR A 133 -10.79 8.75 6.71
C TYR A 133 -10.54 7.43 5.98
N ARG A 134 -10.91 6.31 6.58
CA ARG A 134 -10.79 4.97 5.99
C ARG A 134 -11.53 4.88 4.65
N ASP A 135 -12.77 5.34 4.58
CA ASP A 135 -13.55 5.33 3.34
C ASP A 135 -12.88 6.16 2.24
N LYS A 136 -12.33 7.33 2.62
CA LYS A 136 -11.55 8.17 1.70
C LYS A 136 -10.28 7.44 1.22
N GLN A 137 -9.57 6.72 2.10
CA GLN A 137 -8.39 5.95 1.72
C GLN A 137 -8.76 4.81 0.75
N LEU A 138 -9.84 4.08 1.00
CA LEU A 138 -10.34 3.06 0.07
C LEU A 138 -10.59 3.63 -1.33
N MET A 139 -11.23 4.81 -1.42
CA MET A 139 -11.52 5.45 -2.69
C MET A 139 -10.27 5.95 -3.42
N THR A 140 -9.40 6.63 -2.70
CA THR A 140 -8.21 7.27 -3.28
C THR A 140 -7.12 6.27 -3.62
N GLN A 141 -6.93 5.23 -2.79
CA GLN A 141 -5.87 4.25 -2.99
C GLN A 141 -6.27 3.11 -3.92
N LEU A 142 -7.58 2.86 -4.13
CA LEU A 142 -8.11 1.81 -5.02
C LEU A 142 -9.20 2.35 -5.97
N PRO A 143 -8.88 3.26 -6.90
CA PRO A 143 -9.86 3.86 -7.79
C PRO A 143 -10.53 2.80 -8.66
N LYS A 144 -11.87 2.84 -8.80
CA LYS A 144 -12.61 1.80 -9.54
C LYS A 144 -12.18 1.71 -11.00
N GLN A 145 -11.86 2.85 -11.62
CA GLN A 145 -11.33 2.93 -12.98
C GLN A 145 -9.97 2.24 -13.14
N ASP A 146 -9.22 2.05 -12.04
CA ASP A 146 -7.97 1.30 -12.07
C ASP A 146 -8.22 -0.20 -11.80
N LEU A 147 -9.44 -0.61 -11.44
CA LEU A 147 -9.77 -2.01 -11.15
C LEU A 147 -10.47 -2.72 -12.31
N ALA A 148 -11.25 -2.01 -13.11
CA ALA A 148 -11.91 -2.56 -14.29
C ALA A 148 -12.22 -1.51 -15.37
N LEU A 149 -12.09 -1.92 -16.64
CA LEU A 149 -12.43 -1.11 -17.81
C LEU A 149 -13.87 -0.56 -17.77
N ALA A 150 -14.81 -1.29 -17.17
CA ALA A 150 -16.21 -0.88 -17.06
C ALA A 150 -16.39 0.45 -16.29
N TYR A 151 -15.39 0.87 -15.51
CA TYR A 151 -15.40 2.14 -14.78
C TYR A 151 -14.57 3.24 -15.46
N CYS A 152 -13.88 2.93 -16.57
CA CYS A 152 -13.16 3.90 -17.39
C CYS A 152 -14.11 4.57 -18.37
N LYS A 153 -14.01 5.89 -18.52
CA LYS A 153 -14.79 6.67 -19.49
C LYS A 153 -13.97 7.10 -20.70
N HIS A 154 -12.65 7.14 -20.58
CA HIS A 154 -11.76 7.77 -21.56
C HIS A 154 -10.66 6.85 -22.08
N VAL A 155 -10.62 5.58 -21.65
CA VAL A 155 -9.72 4.58 -22.24
C VAL A 155 -10.32 4.06 -23.56
N GLU A 156 -9.69 4.42 -24.67
CA GLU A 156 -10.14 4.04 -26.02
C GLU A 156 -10.06 2.52 -26.26
N PRO A 157 -10.96 1.94 -27.08
CA PRO A 157 -10.97 0.51 -27.39
C PRO A 157 -9.64 -0.05 -27.91
N THR A 158 -8.89 0.75 -28.66
CA THR A 158 -7.57 0.42 -29.17
C THR A 158 -6.54 0.15 -28.07
N HIS A 159 -6.76 0.67 -26.86
CA HIS A 159 -5.88 0.52 -25.70
C HIS A 159 -6.39 -0.46 -24.66
N HIS A 160 -7.53 -1.14 -24.89
CA HIS A 160 -8.10 -2.09 -23.92
C HIS A 160 -7.15 -3.25 -23.60
N SER A 161 -6.46 -3.80 -24.60
CA SER A 161 -5.45 -4.85 -24.37
C SER A 161 -4.33 -4.38 -23.43
N SER A 162 -3.80 -3.16 -23.65
CA SER A 162 -2.73 -2.58 -22.81
C SER A 162 -3.19 -2.35 -21.37
N TYR A 163 -4.46 -1.96 -21.20
CA TYR A 163 -5.09 -1.88 -19.89
C TYR A 163 -5.17 -3.26 -19.22
N GLU A 164 -5.70 -4.26 -19.92
CA GLU A 164 -5.85 -5.62 -19.38
C GLU A 164 -4.49 -6.22 -18.99
N ASP A 165 -3.48 -6.08 -19.85
CA ASP A 165 -2.10 -6.51 -19.56
C ASP A 165 -1.56 -5.83 -18.30
N PHE A 166 -1.81 -4.53 -18.13
CA PHE A 166 -1.42 -3.79 -16.93
C PHE A 166 -2.10 -4.33 -15.66
N ILE A 167 -3.41 -4.58 -15.70
CA ILE A 167 -4.16 -5.14 -14.57
C ILE A 167 -3.69 -6.54 -14.22
N ASN A 168 -3.49 -7.40 -15.22
CA ASN A 168 -3.03 -8.76 -15.03
C ASN A 168 -1.64 -8.79 -14.41
N ALA A 169 -0.70 -8.01 -14.97
CA ALA A 169 0.65 -7.88 -14.42
C ALA A 169 0.63 -7.35 -12.98
N ARG A 170 -0.20 -6.32 -12.70
CA ARG A 170 -0.36 -5.80 -11.33
C ARG A 170 -0.85 -6.91 -10.40
N ASN A 171 -1.94 -7.59 -10.74
CA ASN A 171 -2.60 -8.56 -9.87
C ASN A 171 -1.72 -9.79 -9.60
N GLU A 172 -0.97 -10.26 -10.60
CA GLU A 172 -0.13 -11.45 -10.47
C GLU A 172 1.22 -11.14 -9.79
N ILE A 173 1.83 -10.00 -10.15
CA ILE A 173 3.24 -9.74 -9.83
C ILE A 173 3.39 -8.76 -8.67
N ALA A 174 2.59 -7.70 -8.61
CA ALA A 174 2.81 -6.59 -7.69
C ALA A 174 1.87 -6.57 -6.49
N LEU A 175 0.58 -6.82 -6.70
CA LEU A 175 -0.51 -6.65 -5.73
C LEU A 175 -0.58 -7.80 -4.73
N ASP A 176 -0.80 -7.48 -3.46
CA ASP A 176 -1.10 -8.44 -2.40
C ASP A 176 -1.80 -7.75 -1.21
N ILE A 177 -2.23 -8.54 -0.22
CA ILE A 177 -2.88 -8.11 1.01
C ILE A 177 -1.98 -8.43 2.20
N ALA A 178 -1.80 -7.45 3.08
CA ALA A 178 -1.02 -7.64 4.30
C ALA A 178 -1.89 -8.21 5.43
N TYR A 179 -1.27 -8.94 6.35
CA TYR A 179 -1.97 -9.61 7.45
C TYR A 179 -1.44 -9.13 8.79
N ALA A 180 -2.34 -8.71 9.69
CA ALA A 180 -1.99 -8.47 11.07
C ALA A 180 -1.85 -9.82 11.80
N LYS A 181 -0.76 -9.99 12.56
CA LYS A 181 -0.52 -11.19 13.37
C LYS A 181 0.21 -10.84 14.66
N GLN A 182 -0.01 -11.64 15.69
CA GLN A 182 0.81 -11.57 16.89
C GLN A 182 2.21 -12.13 16.64
N VAL A 183 3.20 -11.46 17.21
CA VAL A 183 4.61 -11.83 17.13
C VAL A 183 4.97 -12.79 18.27
N SER A 184 5.56 -13.94 17.93
CA SER A 184 5.99 -14.95 18.91
C SER A 184 7.47 -14.84 19.30
N VAL A 185 8.28 -14.13 18.51
CA VAL A 185 9.71 -13.90 18.73
C VAL A 185 10.05 -12.46 18.37
N PRO A 186 10.97 -11.78 19.08
CA PRO A 186 11.34 -10.41 18.73
C PRO A 186 11.79 -10.29 17.28
N VAL A 187 11.31 -9.27 16.59
CA VAL A 187 11.68 -8.98 15.19
C VAL A 187 12.02 -7.50 15.04
N ILE A 188 12.76 -7.15 14.00
CA ILE A 188 13.05 -5.75 13.67
C ILE A 188 12.07 -5.28 12.61
N CYS A 189 11.40 -4.16 12.87
CA CYS A 189 10.53 -3.52 11.90
C CYS A 189 11.34 -3.06 10.69
N LEU A 190 10.92 -3.43 9.47
CA LEU A 190 11.66 -3.09 8.26
C LEU A 190 11.75 -1.57 8.01
N LYS A 191 10.72 -0.80 8.35
CA LYS A 191 10.68 0.65 8.07
C LYS A 191 11.48 1.47 9.07
N CYS A 192 11.22 1.32 10.38
CA CYS A 192 11.84 2.18 11.39
C CYS A 192 13.14 1.61 11.97
N GLY A 193 13.38 0.30 11.84
CA GLY A 193 14.55 -0.36 12.43
C GLY A 193 14.41 -0.66 13.92
N ASP A 194 13.30 -0.28 14.55
CA ASP A 194 13.03 -0.58 15.96
C ASP A 194 12.53 -2.02 16.15
N SER A 195 12.69 -2.54 17.37
CA SER A 195 12.24 -3.87 17.74
C SER A 195 10.72 -3.92 17.97
N ILE A 196 10.06 -4.92 17.39
CA ILE A 196 8.71 -5.35 17.74
C ILE A 196 8.84 -6.47 18.77
N SER A 197 8.23 -6.28 19.93
CA SER A 197 8.33 -7.18 21.07
C SER A 197 7.46 -8.42 20.91
N VAL A 198 7.75 -9.45 21.70
CA VAL A 198 6.90 -10.64 21.80
C VAL A 198 5.51 -10.22 22.27
N ASN A 199 4.47 -10.88 21.75
CA ASN A 199 3.05 -10.64 21.99
C ASN A 199 2.49 -9.34 21.41
N GLU A 200 3.30 -8.49 20.76
CA GLU A 200 2.79 -7.35 20.00
C GLU A 200 2.20 -7.79 18.66
N VAL A 201 1.33 -6.95 18.09
CA VAL A 201 0.76 -7.15 16.76
C VAL A 201 1.64 -6.46 15.73
N ALA A 202 2.03 -7.22 14.70
CA ALA A 202 2.78 -6.74 13.56
C ALA A 202 2.04 -7.03 12.25
N ILE A 203 2.48 -6.36 11.20
CA ILE A 203 2.01 -6.55 9.84
C ILE A 203 2.97 -7.46 9.10
N LEU A 204 2.44 -8.49 8.45
CA LEU A 204 3.14 -9.37 7.52
C LEU A 204 2.70 -9.05 6.09
N ALA A 205 3.69 -8.82 5.21
CA ALA A 205 3.49 -8.65 3.78
C ALA A 205 4.11 -9.86 3.04
N PRO A 206 3.32 -10.84 2.57
CA PRO A 206 3.85 -12.09 2.03
C PRO A 206 4.87 -11.91 0.89
N LYS A 207 4.73 -10.88 0.04
CA LYS A 207 5.67 -10.60 -1.05
C LYS A 207 7.10 -10.24 -0.59
N PHE A 208 7.29 -9.86 0.68
CA PHE A 208 8.62 -9.64 1.28
C PHE A 208 9.14 -10.85 2.06
N GLY A 209 8.36 -11.93 2.13
CA GLY A 209 8.68 -13.15 2.86
C GLY A 209 8.12 -13.20 4.28
N GLU A 210 8.05 -14.41 4.84
CA GLU A 210 7.32 -14.71 6.08
C GLU A 210 7.94 -14.13 7.37
N ARG A 211 9.15 -13.57 7.27
CA ARG A 211 9.93 -13.07 8.41
C ARG A 211 10.06 -11.55 8.42
N VAL A 212 9.59 -10.87 7.38
CA VAL A 212 9.66 -9.42 7.28
C VAL A 212 8.37 -8.84 7.84
N LEU A 213 8.52 -8.02 8.88
CA LEU A 213 7.40 -7.50 9.65
C LEU A 213 7.53 -5.97 9.81
N TRP A 214 6.38 -5.33 9.98
CA TRP A 214 6.27 -3.90 10.23
C TRP A 214 5.39 -3.65 11.46
N HIS A 215 5.64 -2.56 12.16
CA HIS A 215 4.60 -1.99 13.03
C HIS A 215 3.37 -1.60 12.19
N PRO A 216 2.15 -1.62 12.76
CA PRO A 216 0.95 -1.14 12.08
C PRO A 216 1.11 0.26 11.44
N ALA A 217 1.59 1.26 12.20
CA ALA A 217 1.86 2.61 11.66
C ALA A 217 3.06 2.71 10.72
N CYS A 218 3.91 1.67 10.66
CA CYS A 218 5.03 1.63 9.76
C CYS A 218 4.67 1.07 8.38
N PHE A 219 3.53 0.40 8.23
CA PHE A 219 3.15 -0.19 6.95
C PHE A 219 2.39 0.84 6.10
N VAL A 220 3.15 1.67 5.39
CA VAL A 220 2.67 2.82 4.61
C VAL A 220 3.17 2.81 3.18
N CYS A 221 2.46 3.51 2.30
CA CYS A 221 2.92 3.77 0.93
C CYS A 221 4.14 4.70 0.94
N THR A 222 5.14 4.36 0.10
CA THR A 222 6.37 5.15 -0.07
C THR A 222 6.11 6.57 -0.57
N SER A 223 5.12 6.75 -1.47
CA SER A 223 4.86 8.06 -2.10
C SER A 223 4.02 9.00 -1.24
N CYS A 224 2.95 8.52 -0.60
CA CYS A 224 2.05 9.37 0.19
C CYS A 224 2.08 9.15 1.69
N SER A 225 2.82 8.16 2.19
CA SER A 225 2.87 7.80 3.62
C SER A 225 1.52 7.41 4.24
N ASN A 226 0.46 7.18 3.44
CA ASN A 226 -0.81 6.67 3.95
C ASN A 226 -0.70 5.18 4.31
N LEU A 227 -1.49 4.76 5.30
CA LEU A 227 -1.55 3.37 5.78
C LEU A 227 -2.07 2.40 4.71
N LEU A 228 -1.50 1.19 4.71
CA LEU A 228 -1.85 0.09 3.80
C LEU A 228 -2.43 -1.14 4.52
N VAL A 229 -2.53 -1.12 5.86
CA VAL A 229 -2.83 -2.29 6.73
C VAL A 229 -4.23 -2.90 6.57
N ASP A 230 -5.16 -2.11 6.04
CA ASP A 230 -6.56 -2.46 5.78
C ASP A 230 -6.83 -2.62 4.27
N LEU A 231 -5.83 -2.30 3.45
CA LEU A 231 -5.93 -2.22 2.01
C LEU A 231 -5.01 -3.24 1.34
N THR A 232 -4.90 -3.16 0.02
CA THR A 232 -3.84 -3.82 -0.72
C THR A 232 -2.59 -2.98 -0.74
N TYR A 233 -1.46 -3.65 -0.93
CA TYR A 233 -0.20 -3.03 -1.26
C TYR A 233 0.31 -3.59 -2.59
N CYS A 234 1.08 -2.78 -3.30
CA CYS A 234 1.85 -3.19 -4.46
C CYS A 234 3.34 -3.14 -4.13
N VAL A 235 4.10 -4.10 -4.64
CA VAL A 235 5.57 -4.09 -4.58
C VAL A 235 6.13 -3.69 -5.93
N HIS A 236 7.03 -2.71 -5.93
CA HIS A 236 7.80 -2.28 -7.09
C HIS A 236 9.18 -1.84 -6.62
N ASP A 237 10.25 -2.33 -7.26
CA ASP A 237 11.64 -2.06 -6.88
C ASP A 237 11.92 -2.22 -5.37
N ASP A 238 11.42 -3.32 -4.78
CA ASP A 238 11.51 -3.64 -3.35
C ASP A 238 10.88 -2.59 -2.39
N MET A 239 10.01 -1.72 -2.91
CA MET A 239 9.32 -0.68 -2.14
C MET A 239 7.80 -0.90 -2.11
N LEU A 240 7.16 -0.40 -1.05
CA LEU A 240 5.71 -0.49 -0.82
C LEU A 240 4.98 0.68 -1.44
N TYR A 241 3.96 0.41 -2.26
CA TYR A 241 3.08 1.42 -2.84
C TYR A 241 1.61 1.08 -2.60
N CYS A 242 0.75 2.09 -2.50
CA CYS A 242 -0.67 1.87 -2.74
C CYS A 242 -0.89 1.59 -4.24
N GLU A 243 -2.03 1.02 -4.59
CA GLU A 243 -2.35 0.64 -5.97
C GLU A 243 -2.31 1.85 -6.91
N ARG A 244 -2.89 2.99 -6.49
CA ARG A 244 -2.79 4.27 -7.23
C ARG A 244 -1.35 4.69 -7.54
N HIS A 245 -0.47 4.76 -6.54
CA HIS A 245 0.90 5.26 -6.74
C HIS A 245 1.77 4.25 -7.49
N TYR A 246 1.51 2.95 -7.33
CA TYR A 246 2.11 1.92 -8.18
C TYR A 246 1.74 2.15 -9.65
N ALA A 247 0.47 2.39 -9.94
CA ALA A 247 0.02 2.66 -11.29
C ALA A 247 0.69 3.92 -11.88
N GLU A 248 0.83 4.97 -11.07
CA GLU A 248 1.51 6.21 -11.46
C GLU A 248 3.03 6.04 -11.68
N GLN A 249 3.66 4.97 -11.19
CA GLN A 249 5.05 4.63 -11.57
C GLN A 249 5.15 4.13 -13.02
N LEU A 250 4.09 3.54 -13.55
CA LEU A 250 4.10 2.79 -14.81
C LEU A 250 3.31 3.46 -15.94
N LYS A 251 2.31 4.27 -15.59
CA LYS A 251 1.42 4.95 -16.52
C LYS A 251 1.12 6.37 -16.03
N PRO A 252 1.13 7.38 -16.92
CA PRO A 252 0.74 8.73 -16.54
C PRO A 252 -0.76 8.77 -16.21
N ARG A 253 -1.13 9.55 -15.20
CA ARG A 253 -2.53 9.78 -14.82
C ARG A 253 -3.00 11.16 -15.25
N CYS A 254 -4.18 11.23 -15.85
CA CYS A 254 -4.81 12.49 -16.21
C CYS A 254 -5.35 13.22 -14.96
N ALA A 255 -4.85 14.42 -14.67
CA ALA A 255 -5.31 15.24 -13.54
C ALA A 255 -6.80 15.64 -13.64
N ALA A 256 -7.38 15.63 -14.85
CA ALA A 256 -8.74 16.09 -15.08
C ALA A 256 -9.81 15.01 -14.91
N CYS A 257 -9.58 13.79 -15.39
CA CYS A 257 -10.54 12.68 -15.26
C CYS A 257 -10.15 11.66 -14.18
N ASP A 258 -8.89 11.65 -13.75
CA ASP A 258 -8.30 10.70 -12.80
C ASP A 258 -8.09 9.27 -13.35
N GLU A 259 -8.09 9.11 -14.68
CA GLU A 259 -7.81 7.84 -15.37
C GLU A 259 -6.35 7.74 -15.81
N LEU A 260 -5.83 6.51 -15.83
CA LEU A 260 -4.53 6.20 -16.41
C LEU A 260 -4.57 6.35 -17.94
N ILE A 261 -3.49 6.86 -18.51
CA ILE A 261 -3.34 7.07 -19.94
C ILE A 261 -2.52 5.91 -20.51
N PHE A 262 -3.13 5.15 -21.42
CA PHE A 262 -2.52 3.99 -22.09
C PHE A 262 -2.02 4.29 -23.51
N SER A 263 -2.30 5.49 -24.01
CA SER A 263 -1.70 5.99 -25.25
C SER A 263 -0.21 6.26 -25.05
N GLY A 264 0.59 6.05 -26.10
CA GLY A 264 2.01 6.41 -26.12
C GLY A 264 2.24 7.94 -26.20
N GLU A 265 1.22 8.69 -26.60
CA GLU A 265 1.26 10.15 -26.72
C GLU A 265 0.27 10.80 -25.76
N TYR A 266 0.73 11.80 -25.00
CA TYR A 266 -0.10 12.59 -24.10
C TYR A 266 0.47 13.99 -23.90
N THR A 267 -0.42 14.95 -23.62
CA THR A 267 -0.02 16.34 -23.33
C THR A 267 -0.13 16.59 -21.84
N LYS A 268 0.97 17.04 -21.22
CA LYS A 268 0.98 17.53 -19.84
C LYS A 268 0.77 19.04 -19.86
N ALA A 269 -0.39 19.50 -19.41
CA ALA A 269 -0.60 20.93 -19.17
C ALA A 269 0.25 21.36 -17.95
N MET A 270 0.98 22.46 -18.10
CA MET A 270 1.79 23.10 -17.06
C MET A 270 0.93 23.99 -16.17
#